data_AF-A0A7X7ZTM3-F1
#
_entry.id   AF-A0A7X7ZTM3-F1
#
_cell.length_a   1.000
_cell.length_b   1.000
_cell.length_c   1.000
_cell.angle_alpha   90.00
_cell.angle_beta   90.00
_cell.angle_gamma   90.00
#
_symmetry.space_group_name_H-M   'P 1'
#
loop_
_entity.id
_entity.type
_entity.pdbx_description
1 polymer ?
#
loop_
_entity_poly.entity_id
_entity_poly.type
_entity_poly.pdbx_seq_one_letter_code
_entity_poly.pdbx_strand_id
1 'polypeptide(L)'
;AWTLPLDQAASLARLERIPVIAVGDGGNEAGMGSLKAPLGDLLPDFRPCLCAVEADFCLPVDVSNWGCYALAALLSAKKGVWTGHSAEEERAMLDGMARAGAVDGATKKHERSVDGFSEEENLRLVSEITEAFEKFMSFPGFPRSSR
;
A
#
# COMPACT_ATOMS: atom_id res chain seq x y z
N ALA A 1 23.94 10.94 1.49
CA ALA A 1 23.06 12.11 1.65
C ALA A 1 21.87 11.68 2.51
N TRP A 2 21.38 12.53 3.41
CA TRP A 2 20.18 12.24 4.19
C TRP A 2 18.96 12.74 3.43
N THR A 3 17.94 11.90 3.27
CA THR A 3 16.63 12.32 2.77
C THR A 3 15.93 13.13 3.85
N LEU A 4 15.35 14.28 3.51
CA LEU A 4 14.54 15.04 4.45
C LEU A 4 13.31 14.20 4.87
N PRO A 5 12.85 14.31 6.13
CA PRO A 5 11.63 13.62 6.56
C PRO A 5 10.42 14.07 5.72
N LEU A 6 9.72 13.11 5.10
CA LEU A 6 8.54 13.36 4.28
C LEU A 6 7.22 13.21 5.05
N ASP A 7 7.28 12.62 6.24
CA ASP A 7 6.14 12.29 7.11
C ASP A 7 5.41 13.53 7.65
N GLN A 8 6.10 14.67 7.77
CA GLN A 8 5.49 15.95 8.15
C GLN A 8 4.34 16.37 7.23
N ALA A 9 4.35 15.93 5.97
CA ALA A 9 3.27 16.23 5.03
C ALA A 9 1.91 15.69 5.53
N ALA A 10 1.88 14.52 6.18
CA ALA A 10 0.66 13.95 6.73
C ALA A 10 0.12 14.80 7.89
N SER A 11 1.00 15.27 8.80
CA SER A 11 0.60 16.15 9.89
C SER A 11 0.07 17.50 9.39
N LEU A 12 0.75 18.10 8.40
CA LEU A 12 0.32 19.36 7.80
C LEU A 12 -1.03 19.22 7.07
N ALA A 13 -1.22 18.14 6.31
CA ALA A 13 -2.50 17.86 5.65
C ALA A 13 -3.65 17.79 6.68
N ARG A 14 -3.46 17.08 7.79
CA ARG A 14 -4.49 16.98 8.84
C ARG A 14 -4.78 18.32 9.52
N LEU A 15 -3.77 19.16 9.77
CA LEU A 15 -3.98 20.50 10.31
C LEU A 15 -4.87 21.35 9.39
N GLU A 16 -4.71 21.20 8.08
CA GLU A 16 -5.52 21.85 7.05
C GLU A 16 -6.83 21.11 6.73
N ARG A 17 -7.18 20.08 7.51
CA ARG A 17 -8.37 19.22 7.31
C ARG A 17 -8.42 18.53 5.94
N ILE A 18 -7.27 18.23 5.37
CA ILE A 18 -7.13 17.39 4.18
C ILE A 18 -7.06 15.94 4.66
N PRO A 19 -7.98 15.05 4.23
CA PRO A 19 -7.98 13.65 4.67
C PRO A 19 -6.70 12.91 4.31
N VAL A 20 -6.15 12.18 5.29
CA VAL A 20 -4.96 11.33 5.12
C VAL A 20 -5.33 9.86 5.28
N ILE A 21 -5.01 9.06 4.27
CA ILE A 21 -5.06 7.60 4.32
C ILE A 21 -3.62 7.09 4.36
N ALA A 22 -3.30 6.28 5.37
CA ALA A 22 -2.03 5.59 5.49
C ALA A 22 -2.21 4.09 5.22
N VAL A 23 -1.24 3.51 4.52
CA VAL A 23 -1.12 2.07 4.27
C VAL A 23 0.26 1.67 4.77
N GLY A 24 0.34 0.66 5.62
CA GLY A 24 1.61 0.24 6.21
C GLY A 24 1.54 -1.14 6.84
N ASP A 25 2.70 -1.74 7.04
CA ASP A 25 2.90 -3.14 7.43
C ASP A 25 3.79 -3.30 8.69
N GLY A 26 4.66 -2.33 8.99
CA GLY A 26 5.59 -2.40 10.12
C GLY A 26 5.14 -1.66 11.39
N GLY A 27 4.30 -0.64 11.28
CA GLY A 27 3.92 0.24 12.39
C GLY A 27 4.83 1.47 12.55
N ASN A 28 5.92 1.53 11.81
CA ASN A 28 6.88 2.65 11.79
C ASN A 28 6.67 3.60 10.59
N GLU A 29 5.69 3.32 9.74
CA GLU A 29 5.34 4.09 8.55
C GLU A 29 4.54 5.35 8.91
N ALA A 30 4.65 6.40 8.08
CA ALA A 30 3.91 7.63 8.27
C ALA A 30 2.39 7.37 8.29
N GLY A 31 1.71 7.86 9.33
CA GLY A 31 0.28 7.68 9.53
C GLY A 31 -0.11 6.49 10.43
N MET A 32 0.80 5.52 10.66
CA MET A 32 0.55 4.39 11.56
C MET A 32 0.55 4.78 13.05
N GLY A 33 0.87 6.03 13.38
CA GLY A 33 0.72 6.55 14.74
C GLY A 33 -0.70 6.44 15.29
N SER A 34 -1.71 6.40 14.42
CA SER A 34 -3.11 6.16 14.81
C SER A 34 -3.32 4.77 15.44
N LEU A 35 -2.40 3.83 15.20
CA LEU A 35 -2.39 2.48 15.77
C LEU A 35 -1.32 2.30 16.87
N LYS A 36 -0.62 3.37 17.27
CA LYS A 36 0.53 3.29 18.19
C LYS A 36 0.20 2.63 19.53
N ALA A 37 -0.94 2.98 20.13
CA ALA A 37 -1.36 2.41 21.41
C ALA A 37 -1.61 0.89 21.30
N PRO A 38 -2.53 0.40 20.44
CA PRO A 38 -2.78 -1.05 20.34
C PRO A 38 -1.54 -1.83 19.85
N LEU A 39 -0.76 -1.30 18.91
CA LEU A 39 0.48 -1.96 18.47
C LEU A 39 1.53 -1.99 19.57
N GLY A 40 1.64 -0.93 20.37
CA GLY A 40 2.60 -0.85 21.48
C GLY A 40 2.25 -1.75 22.66
N ASP A 41 1.00 -2.18 22.77
CA ASP A 41 0.56 -3.16 23.76
C ASP A 41 0.76 -4.60 23.24
N LEU A 42 0.58 -4.82 21.93
CA LEU A 42 0.83 -6.11 21.28
C LEU A 42 2.33 -6.42 21.13
N LEU A 43 3.15 -5.40 20.88
CA LEU A 43 4.60 -5.51 20.63
C LEU A 43 5.38 -4.55 21.55
N PRO A 44 5.45 -4.82 22.88
CA PRO A 44 6.07 -3.90 23.84
C PRO A 44 7.52 -3.55 23.50
N ASP A 45 8.31 -4.52 23.03
CA ASP A 45 9.71 -4.33 22.68
C ASP A 45 9.91 -3.46 21.43
N PHE A 46 8.91 -3.43 20.53
CA PHE A 46 8.93 -2.62 19.31
C PHE A 46 8.34 -1.21 19.51
N ARG A 47 7.74 -0.93 20.68
CA ARG A 47 7.12 0.36 21.00
C ARG A 47 7.98 1.60 20.71
N PRO A 48 9.32 1.59 20.92
CA PRO A 48 10.18 2.72 20.56
C PRO A 48 10.26 3.01 19.06
N CYS A 49 10.01 2.01 18.21
CA CYS A 49 10.04 2.10 16.76
C CYS A 49 8.70 2.53 16.16
N LEU A 50 7.60 2.48 16.94
CA LEU A 50 6.27 2.83 16.45
C LEU A 50 6.16 4.32 16.10
N CYS A 51 5.62 4.56 14.91
CA CYS A 51 5.43 5.88 14.35
C CYS A 51 4.60 6.76 15.30
N ALA A 52 4.91 8.06 15.33
CA ALA A 52 4.12 9.06 16.05
C ALA A 52 3.19 9.86 15.11
N VAL A 53 3.41 9.79 13.81
CA VAL A 53 2.60 10.50 12.80
C VAL A 53 1.30 9.73 12.59
N GLU A 54 0.18 10.40 12.83
CA GLU A 54 -1.17 9.88 12.67
C GLU A 54 -1.76 10.17 11.29
N ALA A 55 -2.70 9.33 10.87
CA ALA A 55 -3.58 9.50 9.72
C ALA A 55 -5.05 9.44 10.15
N ASP A 56 -5.96 9.95 9.31
CA ASP A 56 -7.41 9.86 9.57
C ASP A 56 -7.92 8.43 9.37
N PHE A 57 -7.33 7.72 8.41
CA PHE A 57 -7.55 6.29 8.19
C PHE A 57 -6.20 5.59 8.08
N CYS A 58 -6.00 4.53 8.86
CA CYS A 58 -4.80 3.70 8.80
C CYS A 58 -5.22 2.28 8.41
N LEU A 59 -4.64 1.77 7.32
CA LEU A 59 -4.85 0.43 6.80
C LEU A 59 -3.60 -0.42 7.08
N PRO A 60 -3.60 -1.23 8.15
CA PRO A 60 -2.54 -2.21 8.39
C PRO A 60 -2.68 -3.36 7.37
N VAL A 61 -1.58 -3.71 6.71
CA VAL A 61 -1.50 -4.79 5.71
C VAL A 61 -0.23 -5.62 5.90
N ASP A 62 -0.10 -6.75 5.22
CA ASP A 62 1.12 -7.55 5.25
C ASP A 62 2.24 -6.98 4.36
N VAL A 63 1.87 -6.34 3.25
CA VAL A 63 2.77 -5.63 2.33
C VAL A 63 2.08 -4.36 1.85
N SER A 64 2.71 -3.21 2.05
CA SER A 64 2.13 -1.89 1.78
C SER A 64 1.65 -1.73 0.32
N ASN A 65 2.41 -2.25 -0.64
CA ASN A 65 2.02 -2.27 -2.06
C ASN A 65 0.67 -2.98 -2.27
N TRP A 66 0.50 -4.15 -1.67
CA TRP A 66 -0.70 -4.98 -1.84
C TRP A 66 -1.95 -4.29 -1.29
N GLY A 67 -1.81 -3.61 -0.15
CA GLY A 67 -2.87 -2.76 0.40
C GLY A 67 -3.28 -1.63 -0.55
N CYS A 68 -2.31 -0.98 -1.19
CA CYS A 68 -2.57 0.04 -2.20
C CYS A 68 -3.29 -0.54 -3.43
N TYR A 69 -2.93 -1.75 -3.85
CA TYR A 69 -3.53 -2.42 -5.01
C TYR A 69 -4.98 -2.80 -4.72
N ALA A 70 -5.28 -3.30 -3.53
CA ALA A 70 -6.64 -3.56 -3.07
C ALA A 70 -7.48 -2.28 -3.01
N LEU A 71 -6.92 -1.17 -2.54
CA LEU A 71 -7.60 0.13 -2.55
C LEU A 71 -7.91 0.59 -3.99
N ALA A 72 -6.96 0.42 -4.92
CA ALA A 72 -7.20 0.72 -6.33
C ALA A 72 -8.33 -0.14 -6.92
N ALA A 73 -8.44 -1.42 -6.53
CA ALA A 73 -9.54 -2.29 -6.95
C ALA A 73 -10.90 -1.82 -6.38
N LEU A 74 -10.96 -1.40 -5.12
CA LEU A 74 -12.20 -0.85 -4.52
C LEU A 74 -12.64 0.45 -5.22
N LEU A 75 -11.69 1.33 -5.55
CA LEU A 75 -11.98 2.55 -6.32
C LEU A 75 -12.43 2.22 -7.74
N SER A 76 -11.81 1.21 -8.36
CA SER A 76 -12.20 0.70 -9.68
C SER A 76 -13.63 0.15 -9.65
N ALA A 77 -13.98 -0.63 -8.62
CA ALA A 77 -15.32 -1.15 -8.41
C ALA A 77 -16.34 -0.02 -8.28
N LYS A 78 -16.07 0.98 -7.43
CA LYS A 78 -16.91 2.17 -7.30
C LYS A 78 -17.12 2.92 -8.62
N LYS A 79 -16.09 2.96 -9.47
CA LYS A 79 -16.15 3.60 -10.80
C LYS A 79 -16.80 2.69 -11.86
N GLY A 80 -16.88 1.39 -11.62
CA GLY A 80 -17.36 0.38 -12.55
C GLY A 80 -16.40 0.07 -13.71
N VAL A 81 -15.14 0.49 -13.61
CA VAL A 81 -14.09 0.23 -14.61
C VAL A 81 -12.76 0.05 -13.92
N TRP A 82 -11.95 -0.90 -14.39
CA TRP A 82 -10.61 -1.12 -13.87
C TRP A 82 -9.74 0.13 -14.07
N THR A 83 -9.15 0.60 -12.97
CA THR A 83 -8.19 1.71 -12.94
C THR A 83 -6.91 1.37 -12.19
N GLY A 84 -6.76 0.11 -11.76
CA GLY A 84 -5.49 -0.42 -11.27
C GLY A 84 -4.51 -0.68 -12.42
N HIS A 85 -3.36 -1.23 -12.07
CA HIS A 85 -2.32 -1.60 -13.03
C HIS A 85 -2.40 -3.10 -13.37
N SER A 86 -1.84 -3.53 -14.50
CA SER A 86 -1.74 -4.94 -14.89
C SER A 86 -0.50 -5.63 -14.32
N ALA A 87 -0.43 -6.96 -14.39
CA ALA A 87 0.78 -7.69 -14.02
C ALA A 87 1.99 -7.25 -14.87
N GLU A 88 1.81 -6.95 -16.16
CA GLU A 88 2.89 -6.44 -17.00
C GLU A 88 3.39 -5.07 -16.52
N GLU A 89 2.50 -4.20 -16.07
CA GLU A 89 2.84 -2.91 -15.49
C GLU A 89 3.56 -3.08 -14.13
N GLU A 90 3.16 -4.05 -13.30
CA GLU A 90 3.87 -4.39 -12.06
C GLU A 90 5.30 -4.84 -12.36
N ARG A 91 5.50 -5.74 -13.34
CA ARG A 91 6.84 -6.15 -13.78
C ARG A 91 7.67 -4.95 -14.24
N ALA A 92 7.06 -4.04 -15.01
CA ALA A 92 7.74 -2.85 -15.48
C ALA A 92 8.14 -1.91 -14.34
N MET A 93 7.27 -1.75 -13.32
CA MET A 93 7.58 -0.97 -12.12
C MET A 93 8.72 -1.62 -11.31
N LEU A 94 8.67 -2.94 -11.06
CA LEU A 94 9.72 -3.66 -10.33
C LEU A 94 11.08 -3.59 -11.05
N ASP A 95 11.10 -3.81 -12.38
CA ASP A 95 12.33 -3.68 -13.17
C ASP A 95 12.86 -2.23 -13.16
N GLY A 96 11.97 -1.24 -13.26
CA GLY A 96 12.31 0.17 -13.17
C GLY A 96 12.96 0.54 -11.83
N MET A 97 12.36 0.09 -10.72
CA MET A 97 12.87 0.32 -9.37
C MET A 97 14.22 -0.37 -9.15
N ALA A 98 14.37 -1.62 -9.57
CA ALA A 98 15.63 -2.36 -9.47
C ALA A 98 16.75 -1.68 -10.27
N ARG A 99 16.47 -1.21 -11.50
CA ARG A 99 17.43 -0.45 -12.33
C ARG A 99 17.80 0.89 -11.72
N ALA A 100 16.87 1.54 -11.02
CA ALA A 100 17.13 2.78 -10.29
C ALA A 100 17.97 2.57 -9.01
N GLY A 101 18.29 1.31 -8.68
CA GLY A 101 19.10 0.97 -7.51
C GLY A 101 18.26 0.83 -6.22
N ALA A 102 16.95 0.64 -6.32
CA ALA A 102 16.16 0.23 -5.17
C ALA A 102 16.62 -1.14 -4.65
N VAL A 103 16.37 -1.39 -3.37
CA VAL A 103 16.65 -2.66 -2.71
C VAL A 103 15.36 -3.18 -2.09
N ASP A 104 15.27 -4.50 -2.02
CA ASP A 104 14.22 -5.15 -1.23
C ASP A 104 14.43 -4.87 0.27
N GLY A 105 13.33 -4.51 0.94
CA GLY A 105 13.33 -4.15 2.35
C GLY A 105 13.71 -5.28 3.30
N ALA A 106 13.42 -6.54 2.96
CA ALA A 106 13.72 -7.71 3.75
C ALA A 106 15.08 -8.33 3.38
N THR A 107 15.37 -8.52 2.09
CA THR A 107 16.59 -9.22 1.63
C THR A 107 17.80 -8.30 1.52
N LYS A 108 17.57 -6.97 1.44
CA LYS A 108 18.59 -5.93 1.23
C LYS A 108 19.37 -6.07 -0.09
N LYS A 109 18.81 -6.78 -1.06
CA LYS A 109 19.43 -7.00 -2.39
C LYS A 109 18.77 -6.13 -3.45
N HIS A 110 19.53 -5.84 -4.51
CA HIS A 110 19.01 -5.24 -5.74
C HIS A 110 18.37 -6.34 -6.59
N GLU A 111 17.15 -6.73 -6.25
CA GLU A 111 16.39 -7.73 -6.96
C GLU A 111 14.93 -7.27 -7.11
N ARG A 112 14.18 -7.95 -7.99
CA ARG A 112 12.79 -7.60 -8.28
C ARG A 112 11.86 -8.31 -7.30
N SER A 113 12.02 -7.99 -6.03
CA SER A 113 11.19 -8.48 -4.95
C SER A 113 10.72 -7.31 -4.09
N VAL A 114 9.64 -7.55 -3.35
CA VAL A 114 9.08 -6.61 -2.37
C VAL A 114 8.88 -7.39 -1.09
N ASP A 115 9.45 -6.90 0.01
CA ASP A 115 9.41 -7.52 1.34
C ASP A 115 9.79 -9.01 1.35
N GLY A 116 10.71 -9.40 0.46
CA GLY A 116 11.17 -10.78 0.30
C GLY A 116 10.25 -11.67 -0.55
N PHE A 117 9.10 -11.16 -0.99
CA PHE A 117 8.23 -11.84 -1.95
C PHE A 117 8.75 -11.63 -3.38
N SER A 118 8.85 -12.73 -4.12
CA SER A 118 9.40 -12.77 -5.48
C SER A 118 8.59 -11.93 -6.48
N GLU A 119 9.20 -11.62 -7.63
CA GLU A 119 8.48 -11.01 -8.77
C GLU A 119 7.22 -11.82 -9.08
N GLU A 120 7.33 -13.14 -9.16
CA GLU A 120 6.21 -14.04 -9.49
C GLU A 120 5.03 -13.90 -8.51
N GLU A 121 5.30 -13.81 -7.21
CA GLU A 121 4.26 -13.64 -6.20
C GLU A 121 3.55 -12.29 -6.32
N ASN A 122 4.31 -11.21 -6.54
CA ASN A 122 3.73 -9.88 -6.73
C ASN A 122 2.85 -9.82 -8.00
N LEU A 123 3.32 -10.40 -9.11
CA LEU A 123 2.55 -10.49 -10.37
C LEU A 123 1.27 -11.32 -10.22
N ARG A 124 1.38 -12.43 -9.50
CA ARG A 124 0.25 -13.31 -9.21
C ARG A 124 -0.80 -12.58 -8.41
N LEU A 125 -0.41 -11.85 -7.37
CA LEU A 125 -1.33 -11.07 -6.57
C LEU A 125 -2.07 -10.01 -7.39
N VAL A 126 -1.38 -9.24 -8.24
CA VAL A 126 -2.01 -8.25 -9.11
C VAL A 126 -3.07 -8.89 -10.01
N SER A 127 -2.76 -10.07 -10.55
CA SER A 127 -3.71 -10.85 -11.35
C SER A 127 -4.92 -11.27 -10.53
N GLU A 128 -4.71 -11.82 -9.32
CA GLU A 128 -5.79 -12.25 -8.42
C GLU A 128 -6.69 -11.07 -7.97
N ILE A 129 -6.13 -9.88 -7.74
CA ILE A 129 -6.91 -8.68 -7.43
C ILE A 129 -7.75 -8.25 -8.63
N THR A 130 -7.19 -8.32 -9.84
CA THR A 130 -7.91 -7.98 -11.08
C THR A 130 -9.07 -8.95 -11.32
N GLU A 131 -8.83 -10.25 -11.16
CA GLU A 131 -9.86 -11.29 -11.25
C GLU A 131 -10.96 -11.10 -10.19
N ALA A 132 -10.59 -10.74 -8.96
CA ALA A 132 -11.55 -10.45 -7.90
C ALA A 132 -12.43 -9.25 -8.25
N PHE A 133 -11.86 -8.20 -8.84
CA PHE A 133 -12.61 -7.06 -9.37
C PHE A 133 -13.56 -7.48 -10.49
N GLU A 134 -13.11 -8.24 -11.48
CA GLU A 134 -13.94 -8.70 -12.60
C GLU A 134 -15.11 -9.56 -12.12
N LYS A 135 -14.83 -10.49 -11.20
CA LYS A 135 -15.85 -11.29 -10.54
C LYS A 135 -16.85 -10.41 -9.81
N PHE A 136 -16.39 -9.42 -9.05
CA PHE A 136 -17.27 -8.47 -8.37
C PHE A 136 -18.19 -7.72 -9.37
N MET A 137 -17.64 -7.25 -10.49
CA MET A 137 -18.37 -6.54 -11.54
C MET A 137 -19.31 -7.42 -12.38
N SER A 138 -19.20 -8.75 -12.25
CA SER A 138 -20.08 -9.73 -12.88
C SER A 138 -21.36 -10.01 -12.09
N PHE A 139 -21.42 -9.62 -10.80
CA PHE A 139 -22.60 -9.86 -9.97
C PHE A 139 -23.80 -9.02 -10.43
N PRO A 140 -25.00 -9.63 -10.59
CA PRO A 140 -26.21 -8.91 -10.95
C PRO A 140 -26.56 -7.88 -9.87
N GLY A 141 -26.79 -6.62 -10.27
CA GLY A 141 -27.29 -5.56 -9.37
C GLY A 141 -26.27 -4.51 -8.95
N PHE A 142 -25.00 -4.64 -9.32
CA PHE A 142 -24.04 -3.55 -9.13
C PHE A 142 -24.14 -2.54 -10.29
N PRO A 143 -24.43 -1.25 -10.03
CA PRO A 143 -24.59 -0.26 -11.09
C PRO A 143 -23.25 -0.07 -11.82
N ARG A 144 -23.19 -0.48 -13.08
CA ARG A 144 -22.11 -0.05 -13.98
C ARG A 144 -22.33 1.44 -14.22
N SER A 145 -21.37 2.27 -13.82
CA SER A 145 -21.42 3.71 -14.07
C SER A 145 -21.64 3.94 -15.56
N SER A 146 -22.86 4.34 -15.94
CA SER A 146 -23.13 4.89 -17.26
C SER A 146 -22.41 6.22 -17.34
N ARG A 147 -21.33 6.29 -18.12
CA ARG A 147 -20.79 7.59 -18.54
C ARG A 147 -21.86 8.35 -19.33
#